data_AF-A0A1X7M8B1-F1
#
_entry.id   AF-A0A1X7M8B1-F1
#
_cell.length_a   1.000
_cell.length_b   1.000
_cell.length_c   1.000
_cell.angle_alpha   90.00
_cell.angle_beta   90.00
_cell.angle_gamma   90.00
#
_symmetry.space_group_name_H-M   'P 1'
#
loop_
_entity.id
_entity.type
_entity.pdbx_description
1 polymer ?
#
loop_
_entity_poly.entity_id
_entity_poly.type
_entity_poly.pdbx_seq_one_letter_code
_entity_poly.pdbx_strand_id
1 'polypeptide(L)'
;MLSQLTLRFPKKLIERLKNRAATENTSVNALAERLMETSLKGSTVTDDYVRLATDPDTTIRQLYRRVILGETFGQPGMTRAELKFFIVFSHEAYNSGPGFSQLVRIPVLRTLLDITFELLRWQVANGQPVDSHYLKSTFALAGEDWESETAHFIDSLPAAVTCGQAELWLRPLAGYCFDLALFPDEALAAIFTTARLKTLFPLLIHARGWEWPTQEAFVKALQPQVTAVTENLTAGALQMEVRIEGQQGGRRAAAWYDTPRLYLVMSGTEFIMPFGWQHFSELLRALQVYRRGPELLPRGYHGHSVMFSPPGNAGSAGFIGLDALRVFMDDGEFDPLITQLVEASEQGPLATALEDLRCIYGDL
;
A
#
# COMPACT_ATOMS: atom_id res chain seq x y z
N MET A 1 -41.78 -19.52 2.42
CA MET A 1 -42.13 -20.70 1.59
C MET A 1 -40.94 -21.64 1.62
N LEU A 2 -41.11 -22.91 2.02
CA LEU A 2 -40.05 -23.91 1.98
C LEU A 2 -40.04 -24.57 0.60
N SER A 3 -38.90 -24.53 -0.09
CA SER A 3 -38.68 -25.25 -1.35
C SER A 3 -38.03 -26.61 -1.05
N GLN A 4 -38.57 -27.68 -1.64
CA GLN A 4 -38.06 -29.04 -1.41
C GLN A 4 -36.98 -29.37 -2.44
N LEU A 5 -35.75 -29.65 -1.97
CA LEU A 5 -34.61 -30.08 -2.78
C LEU A 5 -34.37 -31.58 -2.58
N THR A 6 -34.22 -32.34 -3.67
CA THR A 6 -33.90 -33.79 -3.59
C THR A 6 -32.41 -34.01 -3.84
N LEU A 7 -31.67 -34.44 -2.82
CA LEU A 7 -30.23 -34.71 -2.89
C LEU A 7 -29.96 -36.22 -2.90
N ARG A 8 -28.98 -36.65 -3.71
CA ARG A 8 -28.49 -38.03 -3.74
C ARG A 8 -27.14 -38.10 -3.05
N PHE A 9 -27.05 -38.93 -2.01
CA PHE A 9 -25.81 -39.12 -1.24
C PHE A 9 -25.22 -40.52 -1.44
N PRO A 10 -23.89 -40.66 -1.45
CA PRO A 10 -23.24 -41.97 -1.38
C PRO A 10 -23.64 -42.74 -0.12
N LYS A 11 -23.81 -44.07 -0.21
CA LYS A 11 -24.25 -44.93 0.92
C LYS A 11 -23.43 -44.75 2.19
N LYS A 12 -22.11 -44.61 2.07
CA LYS A 12 -21.20 -44.38 3.21
C LYS A 12 -21.46 -43.05 3.92
N LEU A 13 -21.88 -42.02 3.19
CA LEU A 13 -22.13 -40.70 3.76
C LEU A 13 -23.47 -40.67 4.52
N ILE A 14 -24.52 -41.29 3.97
CA ILE A 14 -25.82 -41.34 4.65
C ILE A 14 -25.77 -42.18 5.94
N GLU A 15 -24.95 -43.23 5.98
CA GLU A 15 -24.72 -44.02 7.20
C GLU A 15 -24.02 -43.19 8.29
N ARG A 16 -22.99 -42.42 7.92
CA ARG A 16 -22.31 -41.51 8.86
C ARG A 16 -23.24 -40.43 9.39
N LEU A 17 -24.07 -39.84 8.52
CA LEU A 17 -25.09 -38.86 8.92
C LEU A 17 -26.12 -39.46 9.87
N LYS A 18 -26.61 -40.68 9.60
CA LYS A 18 -27.54 -41.40 10.49
C LYS A 18 -26.93 -41.69 11.85
N ASN A 19 -25.71 -42.20 11.89
CA ASN A 19 -25.03 -42.51 13.15
C ASN A 19 -24.85 -41.26 14.01
N ARG A 20 -24.42 -40.16 13.39
CA ARG A 20 -24.24 -38.88 14.07
C ARG A 20 -25.55 -38.26 14.53
N ALA A 21 -26.61 -38.33 13.70
CA ALA A 21 -27.94 -37.85 14.07
C ALA A 21 -28.51 -38.62 15.28
N ALA A 22 -28.25 -39.93 15.35
CA ALA A 22 -28.62 -40.75 16.51
C ALA A 22 -27.82 -40.38 17.77
N THR A 23 -26.52 -40.10 17.65
CA THR A 23 -25.69 -39.63 18.77
C THR A 23 -26.14 -38.27 19.30
N GLU A 24 -26.58 -37.38 18.41
CA GLU A 24 -27.00 -36.01 18.74
C GLU A 24 -28.52 -35.89 18.99
N ASN A 25 -29.22 -37.03 19.06
CA ASN A 25 -30.68 -37.13 19.26
C ASN A 25 -31.50 -36.16 18.37
N THR A 26 -31.14 -36.09 17.09
CA THR A 26 -31.76 -35.21 16.10
C THR A 26 -32.15 -35.99 14.83
N SER A 27 -32.97 -35.40 13.97
CA SER A 27 -33.31 -36.02 12.69
C SER A 27 -32.17 -35.85 11.68
N VAL A 28 -32.01 -36.82 10.77
CA VAL A 28 -31.00 -36.74 9.70
C VAL A 28 -31.20 -35.52 8.82
N ASN A 29 -32.46 -35.12 8.58
CA ASN A 29 -32.78 -33.95 7.78
C ASN A 29 -32.40 -32.65 8.53
N ALA A 30 -32.74 -32.54 9.82
CA ALA A 30 -32.36 -31.38 10.63
C ALA A 30 -30.83 -31.29 10.81
N LEU A 31 -30.12 -32.42 10.94
CA LEU A 31 -28.67 -32.45 10.97
C LEU A 31 -28.05 -32.02 9.63
N ALA A 32 -28.58 -32.53 8.52
CA ALA A 32 -28.12 -32.17 7.18
C ALA A 32 -28.37 -30.69 6.88
N GLU A 33 -29.56 -30.18 7.21
CA GLU A 33 -29.91 -28.76 7.10
C GLU A 33 -28.98 -27.90 7.94
N ARG A 34 -28.78 -28.25 9.23
CA ARG A 34 -27.84 -27.52 10.12
C ARG A 34 -26.41 -27.57 9.61
N LEU A 35 -25.92 -28.70 9.09
CA LEU A 35 -24.57 -28.82 8.55
C LEU A 35 -24.40 -28.04 7.24
N MET A 36 -25.38 -28.10 6.34
CA MET A 36 -25.40 -27.29 5.12
C MET A 36 -25.45 -25.82 5.48
N GLU A 37 -26.35 -25.42 6.37
CA GLU A 37 -26.48 -24.05 6.87
C GLU A 37 -25.20 -23.59 7.57
N THR A 38 -24.53 -24.44 8.36
CA THR A 38 -23.25 -24.10 9.01
C THR A 38 -22.14 -23.97 7.97
N SER A 39 -22.06 -24.85 6.97
CA SER A 39 -21.04 -24.76 5.91
C SER A 39 -21.30 -23.61 4.93
N LEU A 40 -22.56 -23.22 4.75
CA LEU A 40 -22.97 -22.10 3.89
C LEU A 40 -22.91 -20.76 4.63
N LYS A 41 -23.07 -20.76 5.97
CA LYS A 41 -22.87 -19.58 6.83
C LYS A 41 -21.40 -19.32 7.17
N GLY A 42 -20.56 -20.36 7.11
CA GLY A 42 -19.16 -20.30 7.52
C GLY A 42 -18.20 -20.36 6.34
N SER A 43 -18.14 -19.32 5.51
CA SER A 43 -16.85 -19.02 4.90
C SER A 43 -15.94 -18.56 6.04
N THR A 44 -14.83 -19.26 6.24
CA THR A 44 -13.82 -18.72 7.16
C THR A 44 -13.24 -17.45 6.54
N VAL A 45 -12.73 -16.52 7.35
CA VAL A 45 -11.99 -15.33 6.84
C VAL A 45 -10.91 -15.76 5.85
N THR A 46 -10.32 -16.94 6.04
CA THR A 46 -9.35 -17.55 5.14
C THR A 46 -9.95 -17.94 3.78
N ASP A 47 -11.15 -18.54 3.74
CA ASP A 47 -11.79 -18.94 2.47
C ASP A 47 -12.21 -17.72 1.64
N ASP A 48 -12.80 -16.71 2.28
CA ASP A 48 -13.18 -15.47 1.60
C ASP A 48 -11.95 -14.69 1.13
N TYR A 49 -10.90 -14.63 1.94
CA TYR A 49 -9.62 -14.06 1.53
C TYR A 49 -9.03 -14.80 0.32
N VAL A 50 -9.03 -16.14 0.33
CA VAL A 50 -8.53 -16.93 -0.81
C VAL A 50 -9.32 -16.61 -2.08
N ARG A 51 -10.64 -16.41 -1.98
CA ARG A 51 -11.45 -15.98 -3.12
C ARG A 51 -11.01 -14.60 -3.65
N LEU A 52 -10.78 -13.63 -2.76
CA LEU A 52 -10.30 -12.31 -3.14
C LEU A 52 -8.90 -12.36 -3.77
N ALA A 53 -8.01 -13.22 -3.23
CA ALA A 53 -6.65 -13.41 -3.71
C ALA A 53 -6.56 -14.22 -5.02
N THR A 54 -7.62 -14.94 -5.41
CA THR A 54 -7.66 -15.69 -6.68
C THR A 54 -7.77 -14.77 -7.88
N ASP A 55 -8.45 -13.62 -7.74
CA ASP A 55 -8.51 -12.56 -8.74
C ASP A 55 -8.23 -11.20 -8.08
N PRO A 56 -6.95 -10.91 -7.77
CA PRO A 56 -6.58 -9.72 -7.02
C PRO A 56 -6.86 -8.43 -7.80
N ASP A 57 -6.81 -8.47 -9.14
CA ASP A 57 -7.03 -7.28 -9.97
C ASP A 57 -8.52 -6.87 -9.96
N THR A 58 -9.44 -7.83 -9.96
CA THR A 58 -10.86 -7.55 -9.75
C THR A 58 -11.14 -7.05 -8.33
N THR A 59 -10.51 -7.66 -7.32
CA THR A 59 -10.62 -7.20 -5.93
C THR A 59 -10.14 -5.76 -5.78
N ILE A 60 -8.96 -5.42 -6.29
CA ILE A 60 -8.40 -4.06 -6.22
C ILE A 60 -9.31 -3.06 -6.93
N ARG A 61 -9.90 -3.39 -8.08
CA ARG A 61 -10.88 -2.50 -8.75
C ARG A 61 -12.11 -2.23 -7.88
N GLN A 62 -12.63 -3.24 -7.18
CA GLN A 62 -13.75 -3.08 -6.26
C GLN A 62 -13.36 -2.22 -5.04
N LEU A 63 -12.19 -2.50 -4.46
CA LEU A 63 -11.66 -1.73 -3.35
C LEU A 63 -11.35 -0.28 -3.75
N TYR A 64 -10.89 -0.02 -4.97
CA TYR A 64 -10.64 1.35 -5.46
C TYR A 64 -11.94 2.15 -5.49
N ARG A 65 -13.00 1.60 -6.09
CA ARG A 65 -14.32 2.22 -6.11
C ARG A 65 -14.82 2.53 -4.71
N ARG A 66 -14.66 1.57 -3.79
CA ARG A 66 -15.20 1.70 -2.45
C ARG A 66 -14.38 2.64 -1.54
N VAL A 67 -13.06 2.52 -1.55
CA VAL A 67 -12.15 3.25 -0.65
C VAL A 67 -11.76 4.60 -1.24
N ILE A 68 -11.35 4.64 -2.51
CA ILE A 68 -10.87 5.88 -3.16
C ILE A 68 -12.05 6.72 -3.63
N LEU A 69 -12.96 6.15 -4.44
CA LEU A 69 -14.11 6.89 -4.99
C LEU A 69 -15.27 7.03 -3.99
N GLY A 70 -15.26 6.27 -2.88
CA GLY A 70 -16.32 6.32 -1.86
C GLY A 70 -17.64 5.66 -2.29
N GLU A 71 -17.61 4.82 -3.33
CA GLU A 71 -18.78 4.10 -3.84
C GLU A 71 -19.05 2.87 -2.96
N THR A 72 -19.88 3.05 -1.91
CA THR A 72 -20.13 1.98 -0.93
C THR A 72 -21.20 0.98 -1.35
N PHE A 73 -22.00 1.27 -2.39
CA PHE A 73 -23.05 0.41 -2.95
C PHE A 73 -23.97 -0.25 -1.90
N GLY A 74 -24.22 0.43 -0.77
CA GLY A 74 -25.05 -0.10 0.32
C GLY A 74 -24.44 -1.24 1.14
N GLN A 75 -23.14 -1.54 0.95
CA GLN A 75 -22.43 -2.51 1.77
C GLN A 75 -22.02 -1.90 3.12
N PRO A 76 -22.04 -2.69 4.23
CA PRO A 76 -21.51 -2.27 5.53
C PRO A 76 -19.98 -2.01 5.45
N GLY A 77 -19.31 -1.71 6.57
CA GLY A 77 -17.86 -1.47 6.61
C GLY A 77 -17.00 -2.60 6.01
N MET A 78 -15.68 -2.39 5.92
CA MET A 78 -14.77 -3.40 5.34
C MET A 78 -14.92 -4.75 6.01
N THR A 79 -14.98 -5.81 5.20
CA THR A 79 -15.02 -7.19 5.71
C THR A 79 -13.63 -7.60 6.19
N ARG A 80 -13.55 -8.57 7.12
CA ARG A 80 -12.28 -9.13 7.61
C ARG A 80 -11.40 -9.67 6.48
N ALA A 81 -12.01 -10.26 5.44
CA ALA A 81 -11.27 -10.75 4.28
C ALA A 81 -10.65 -9.61 3.46
N GLU A 82 -11.35 -8.49 3.30
CA GLU A 82 -10.80 -7.29 2.65
C GLU A 82 -9.70 -6.64 3.49
N LEU A 83 -9.87 -6.57 4.82
CA LEU A 83 -8.80 -6.07 5.71
C LEU A 83 -7.56 -6.96 5.66
N LYS A 84 -7.75 -8.29 5.65
CA LYS A 84 -6.66 -9.25 5.44
C LYS A 84 -6.00 -9.06 4.08
N PHE A 85 -6.79 -8.80 3.03
CA PHE A 85 -6.26 -8.47 1.70
C PHE A 85 -5.37 -7.23 1.73
N PHE A 86 -5.82 -6.13 2.38
CA PHE A 86 -5.00 -4.94 2.57
C PHE A 86 -3.68 -5.24 3.29
N ILE A 87 -3.74 -5.97 4.40
CA ILE A 87 -2.54 -6.32 5.20
C ILE A 87 -1.54 -7.12 4.36
N VAL A 88 -2.00 -8.19 3.71
CA VAL A 88 -1.11 -9.09 2.97
C VAL A 88 -0.50 -8.37 1.77
N PHE A 89 -1.30 -7.64 0.98
CA PHE A 89 -0.78 -6.92 -0.19
C PHE A 89 0.10 -5.71 0.20
N SER A 90 -0.18 -5.05 1.34
CA SER A 90 0.69 -3.97 1.83
C SER A 90 2.06 -4.50 2.27
N HIS A 91 2.11 -5.65 2.94
CA HIS A 91 3.36 -6.33 3.27
C HIS A 91 4.06 -6.84 2.00
N GLU A 92 3.30 -7.44 1.08
CA GLU A 92 3.82 -7.90 -0.20
C GLU A 92 4.46 -6.77 -0.99
N ALA A 93 3.93 -5.54 -0.98
CA ALA A 93 4.54 -4.40 -1.65
C ALA A 93 6.00 -4.14 -1.21
N TYR A 94 6.32 -4.37 0.06
CA TYR A 94 7.69 -4.20 0.58
C TYR A 94 8.61 -5.39 0.29
N ASN A 95 8.06 -6.51 -0.15
CA ASN A 95 8.80 -7.72 -0.52
C ASN A 95 8.88 -7.93 -2.05
N SER A 96 7.88 -7.44 -2.77
CA SER A 96 7.66 -7.55 -4.21
C SER A 96 7.99 -6.20 -4.84
N GLY A 97 9.28 -5.94 -5.01
CA GLY A 97 9.75 -4.71 -5.62
C GLY A 97 11.15 -4.85 -6.21
N PRO A 98 11.58 -3.87 -7.01
CA PRO A 98 12.80 -3.97 -7.80
C PRO A 98 14.12 -3.93 -6.98
N GLY A 99 14.02 -3.71 -5.66
CA GLY A 99 15.13 -3.90 -4.72
C GLY A 99 14.74 -3.61 -3.27
N PHE A 100 15.15 -4.46 -2.34
CA PHE A 100 15.00 -4.27 -0.88
C PHE A 100 15.66 -2.99 -0.35
N SER A 101 16.49 -2.32 -1.16
CA SER A 101 17.19 -1.08 -0.84
C SER A 101 16.39 0.19 -1.11
N GLN A 102 15.24 0.10 -1.80
CA GLN A 102 14.42 1.29 -2.04
C GLN A 102 13.89 1.88 -0.74
N LEU A 103 13.86 3.21 -0.66
CA LEU A 103 13.28 3.94 0.47
C LEU A 103 11.76 3.96 0.36
N VAL A 104 11.08 3.89 1.52
CA VAL A 104 9.61 3.87 1.63
C VAL A 104 9.07 5.22 2.12
N ARG A 105 7.80 5.50 1.85
CA ARG A 105 7.09 6.65 2.44
C ARG A 105 6.81 6.39 3.91
N ILE A 106 7.53 7.10 4.77
CA ILE A 106 7.36 7.03 6.22
C ILE A 106 5.90 7.20 6.68
N PRO A 107 5.07 8.10 6.13
CA PRO A 107 3.66 8.21 6.53
C PRO A 107 2.84 6.92 6.29
N VAL A 108 3.15 6.17 5.23
CA VAL A 108 2.47 4.92 4.88
C VAL A 108 2.90 3.81 5.83
N LEU A 109 4.22 3.65 6.03
CA LEU A 109 4.76 2.69 6.99
C LEU A 109 4.25 2.96 8.41
N ARG A 110 4.25 4.22 8.85
CA ARG A 110 3.72 4.61 10.16
C ARG A 110 2.26 4.19 10.31
N THR A 111 1.44 4.36 9.26
CA THR A 111 0.03 3.94 9.30
C THR A 111 -0.13 2.44 9.55
N LEU A 112 0.71 1.59 8.94
CA LEU A 112 0.69 0.14 9.17
C LEU A 112 1.19 -0.22 10.59
N LEU A 113 2.23 0.46 11.07
CA LEU A 113 2.75 0.26 12.42
C LEU A 113 1.72 0.69 13.48
N ASP A 114 1.04 1.83 13.27
CA ASP A 114 -0.04 2.29 14.15
C ASP A 114 -1.19 1.28 14.19
N ILE A 115 -1.59 0.71 13.04
CA ILE A 115 -2.57 -0.39 12.99
C ILE A 115 -2.07 -1.60 13.79
N THR A 116 -0.81 -1.98 13.62
CA THR A 116 -0.19 -3.11 14.34
C THR A 116 -0.25 -2.91 15.85
N PHE A 117 0.14 -1.73 16.32
CA PHE A 117 0.18 -1.43 17.75
C PHE A 117 -1.20 -1.19 18.34
N GLU A 118 -2.18 -0.72 17.56
CA GLU A 118 -3.58 -0.67 17.99
C GLU A 118 -4.22 -2.05 18.12
N LEU A 119 -3.93 -2.97 17.20
CA LEU A 119 -4.37 -4.37 17.34
C LEU A 119 -3.77 -5.02 18.59
N LEU A 120 -2.48 -4.78 18.86
CA LEU A 120 -1.80 -5.22 20.06
C LEU A 120 -2.44 -4.64 21.34
N ARG A 121 -2.64 -3.33 21.39
CA ARG A 121 -3.29 -2.66 22.54
C ARG A 121 -4.67 -3.23 22.80
N TRP A 122 -5.45 -3.48 21.74
CA TRP A 122 -6.75 -4.10 21.88
C TRP A 122 -6.66 -5.54 22.43
N GLN A 123 -5.73 -6.36 21.94
CA GLN A 123 -5.54 -7.73 22.43
C GLN A 123 -5.18 -7.74 23.92
N VAL A 124 -4.22 -6.90 24.34
CA VAL A 124 -3.79 -6.78 25.74
C VAL A 124 -4.96 -6.33 26.63
N ALA A 125 -5.70 -5.30 26.23
CA ALA A 125 -6.83 -4.78 26.99
C ALA A 125 -7.97 -5.80 27.15
N ASN A 126 -8.10 -6.75 26.23
CA ASN A 126 -9.14 -7.78 26.24
C ASN A 126 -8.63 -9.17 26.69
N GLY A 127 -7.41 -9.25 27.22
CA GLY A 127 -6.82 -10.50 27.73
C GLY A 127 -6.62 -11.59 26.67
N GLN A 128 -6.49 -11.20 25.39
CA GLN A 128 -6.21 -12.13 24.31
C GLN A 128 -4.73 -12.56 24.33
N PRO A 129 -4.40 -13.78 23.85
CA PRO A 129 -3.01 -14.21 23.74
C PRO A 129 -2.19 -13.28 22.84
N VAL A 130 -1.00 -12.91 23.30
CA VAL A 130 -0.04 -12.07 22.58
C VAL A 130 1.23 -12.86 22.35
N ASP A 131 1.76 -12.84 21.12
CA ASP A 131 3.07 -13.40 20.81
C ASP A 131 4.19 -12.45 21.26
N SER A 132 4.37 -12.37 22.59
CA SER A 132 5.29 -11.41 23.22
C SER A 132 6.72 -11.60 22.72
N HIS A 133 7.17 -12.84 22.52
CA HIS A 133 8.53 -13.13 22.08
C HIS A 133 8.79 -12.57 20.69
N TYR A 134 7.87 -12.81 19.74
CA TYR A 134 8.06 -12.36 18.38
C TYR A 134 7.98 -10.83 18.24
N LEU A 135 7.05 -10.19 18.95
CA LEU A 135 6.92 -8.72 18.95
C LEU A 135 8.14 -8.04 19.57
N LYS A 136 8.62 -8.54 20.73
CA LYS A 136 9.84 -8.02 21.37
C LYS A 136 11.05 -8.15 20.45
N SER A 137 11.20 -9.30 19.78
CA SER A 137 12.31 -9.51 18.84
C SER A 137 12.21 -8.61 17.61
N THR A 138 11.01 -8.34 17.09
CA THR A 138 10.84 -7.58 15.84
C THR A 138 11.03 -6.07 16.06
N PHE A 139 10.48 -5.54 17.14
CA PHE A 139 10.51 -4.10 17.44
C PHE A 139 11.56 -3.73 18.50
N ALA A 140 12.40 -4.69 18.91
CA ALA A 140 13.43 -4.52 19.94
C ALA A 140 12.88 -3.98 21.28
N LEU A 141 11.72 -4.50 21.72
CA LEU A 141 11.04 -4.09 22.95
C LEU A 141 11.66 -4.80 24.17
N ALA A 142 11.84 -4.06 25.26
CA ALA A 142 12.49 -4.54 26.47
C ALA A 142 11.54 -5.30 27.40
N GLY A 143 10.26 -4.92 27.41
CA GLY A 143 9.28 -5.38 28.39
C GLY A 143 7.88 -5.57 27.81
N GLU A 144 6.89 -5.55 28.69
CA GLU A 144 5.46 -5.69 28.35
C GLU A 144 4.69 -4.39 28.63
N ASP A 145 5.39 -3.28 28.82
CA ASP A 145 4.79 -1.95 28.77
C ASP A 145 4.54 -1.57 27.30
N TRP A 146 3.63 -2.33 26.68
CA TRP A 146 3.37 -2.26 25.24
C TRP A 146 2.98 -0.86 24.79
N GLU A 147 2.24 -0.12 25.61
CA GLU A 147 1.80 1.23 25.27
C GLU A 147 2.99 2.18 25.19
N SER A 148 3.80 2.28 26.26
CA SER A 148 4.92 3.22 26.30
C SER A 148 6.02 2.84 25.30
N GLU A 149 6.32 1.54 25.18
CA GLU A 149 7.40 1.07 24.32
C GLU A 149 7.07 1.19 22.83
N THR A 150 5.82 0.90 22.42
CA THR A 150 5.41 1.08 21.02
C THR A 150 5.28 2.56 20.63
N ALA A 151 4.83 3.42 21.56
CA ALA A 151 4.85 4.87 21.34
C ALA A 151 6.29 5.37 21.14
N HIS A 152 7.23 4.94 22.00
CA HIS A 152 8.64 5.28 21.86
C HIS A 152 9.24 4.80 20.53
N PHE A 153 8.87 3.59 20.08
CA PHE A 153 9.28 3.06 18.79
C PHE A 153 8.80 3.95 17.63
N ILE A 154 7.52 4.34 17.62
CA ILE A 154 6.95 5.23 16.59
C ILE A 154 7.65 6.59 16.59
N ASP A 155 7.90 7.17 17.76
CA ASP A 155 8.57 8.48 17.88
C ASP A 155 10.04 8.43 17.47
N SER A 156 10.67 7.25 17.57
CA SER A 156 12.06 7.00 17.19
C SER A 156 12.20 6.43 15.78
N LEU A 157 11.13 6.39 14.99
CA LEU A 157 11.14 5.82 13.65
C LEU A 157 12.14 6.58 12.75
N PRO A 158 13.11 5.89 12.13
CA PRO A 158 14.07 6.52 11.23
C PRO A 158 13.37 7.22 10.07
N ALA A 159 13.91 8.36 9.63
CA ALA A 159 13.42 9.05 8.44
C ALA A 159 13.77 8.30 7.14
N ALA A 160 14.85 7.54 7.14
CA ALA A 160 15.30 6.71 6.03
C ALA A 160 15.04 5.23 6.36
N VAL A 161 13.96 4.67 5.80
CA VAL A 161 13.62 3.25 5.98
C VAL A 161 13.56 2.59 4.61
N THR A 162 14.22 1.45 4.48
CA THR A 162 14.22 0.65 3.24
C THR A 162 13.06 -0.34 3.22
N CYS A 163 12.69 -0.83 2.04
CA CYS A 163 11.70 -1.89 1.88
C CYS A 163 12.02 -3.12 2.72
N GLY A 164 13.29 -3.55 2.78
CA GLY A 164 13.68 -4.72 3.58
C GLY A 164 13.45 -4.51 5.09
N GLN A 165 13.68 -3.30 5.59
CA GLN A 165 13.41 -2.98 6.99
C GLN A 165 11.90 -2.84 7.28
N ALA A 166 11.16 -2.22 6.37
CA ALA A 166 9.71 -2.08 6.44
C ALA A 166 9.03 -3.46 6.43
N GLU A 167 9.44 -4.36 5.52
CA GLU A 167 8.96 -5.74 5.46
C GLU A 167 9.17 -6.45 6.80
N LEU A 168 10.38 -6.39 7.38
CA LEU A 168 10.69 -7.04 8.65
C LEU A 168 9.77 -6.57 9.77
N TRP A 169 9.56 -5.26 9.90
CA TRP A 169 8.70 -4.67 10.93
C TRP A 169 7.21 -4.99 10.73
N LEU A 170 6.79 -5.33 9.51
CA LEU A 170 5.40 -5.62 9.20
C LEU A 170 5.05 -7.10 9.22
N ARG A 171 6.04 -7.99 9.38
CA ARG A 171 5.80 -9.43 9.50
C ARG A 171 4.85 -9.82 10.64
N PRO A 172 4.87 -9.19 11.83
CA PRO A 172 3.88 -9.48 12.86
C PRO A 172 2.44 -9.19 12.40
N LEU A 173 2.24 -8.09 11.66
CA LEU A 173 0.93 -7.70 11.14
C LEU A 173 0.45 -8.68 10.04
N ALA A 174 1.32 -9.01 9.09
CA ALA A 174 1.00 -9.92 7.99
C ALA A 174 0.96 -11.39 8.39
N GLY A 175 1.63 -11.75 9.48
CA GLY A 175 1.66 -13.08 10.06
C GLY A 175 0.41 -13.39 10.89
N TYR A 176 0.53 -14.41 11.73
CA TYR A 176 -0.57 -14.92 12.56
C TYR A 176 -0.62 -14.31 13.97
N CYS A 177 0.09 -13.19 14.22
CA CYS A 177 0.04 -12.53 15.53
C CYS A 177 -1.34 -11.92 15.83
N PHE A 178 -2.06 -11.51 14.79
CA PHE A 178 -3.38 -10.88 14.91
C PHE A 178 -4.40 -11.65 14.09
N ASP A 179 -5.14 -12.55 14.74
CA ASP A 179 -6.29 -13.18 14.13
C ASP A 179 -7.48 -12.21 14.12
N LEU A 180 -7.76 -11.60 12.95
CA LEU A 180 -8.86 -10.65 12.76
C LEU A 180 -10.24 -11.24 13.11
N ALA A 181 -10.39 -12.57 13.17
CA ALA A 181 -11.63 -13.21 13.59
C ALA A 181 -11.94 -12.99 15.09
N LEU A 182 -10.92 -12.69 15.91
CA LEU A 182 -11.08 -12.43 17.34
C LEU A 182 -11.56 -11.01 17.66
N PHE A 183 -11.44 -10.08 16.72
CA PHE A 183 -11.77 -8.68 16.93
C PHE A 183 -13.23 -8.42 16.53
N PRO A 184 -14.02 -7.67 17.31
CA PRO A 184 -15.37 -7.25 16.93
C PRO A 184 -15.33 -6.24 15.77
N ASP A 185 -16.44 -6.13 15.03
CA ASP A 185 -16.52 -5.26 13.84
C ASP A 185 -16.25 -3.80 14.19
N GLU A 186 -16.71 -3.34 15.34
CA GLU A 186 -16.52 -1.96 15.80
C GLU A 186 -15.05 -1.64 16.09
N ALA A 187 -14.30 -2.60 16.66
CA ALA A 187 -12.86 -2.42 16.89
C ALA A 187 -12.10 -2.37 15.58
N LEU A 188 -12.42 -3.28 14.64
CA LEU A 188 -11.80 -3.28 13.32
C LEU A 188 -12.12 -2.00 12.54
N ALA A 189 -13.35 -1.49 12.60
CA ALA A 189 -13.73 -0.24 11.96
C ALA A 189 -13.01 0.99 12.56
N ALA A 190 -12.76 0.98 13.87
CA ALA A 190 -12.00 2.02 14.55
C ALA A 190 -10.50 2.01 14.17
N ILE A 191 -9.91 0.82 14.04
CA ILE A 191 -8.49 0.66 13.70
C ILE A 191 -8.25 0.87 12.20
N PHE A 192 -9.08 0.27 11.33
CA PHE A 192 -8.98 0.35 9.88
C PHE A 192 -9.91 1.42 9.30
N THR A 193 -9.66 2.67 9.67
CA THR A 193 -10.44 3.80 9.17
C THR A 193 -10.28 3.97 7.67
N THR A 194 -11.29 4.55 7.00
CA THR A 194 -11.21 4.87 5.56
C THR A 194 -10.00 5.73 5.22
N ALA A 195 -9.62 6.67 6.10
CA ALA A 195 -8.45 7.52 5.90
C ALA A 195 -7.16 6.68 5.85
N ARG A 196 -6.99 5.73 6.78
CA ARG A 196 -5.85 4.81 6.77
C ARG A 196 -5.86 3.92 5.54
N LEU A 197 -7.00 3.33 5.18
CA LEU A 197 -7.10 2.48 3.99
C LEU A 197 -6.77 3.24 2.70
N LYS A 198 -7.14 4.53 2.59
CA LYS A 198 -6.70 5.40 1.49
C LYS A 198 -5.19 5.57 1.46
N THR A 199 -4.57 5.82 2.61
CA THR A 199 -3.10 5.93 2.73
C THR A 199 -2.37 4.65 2.31
N LEU A 200 -2.93 3.47 2.60
CA LEU A 200 -2.33 2.17 2.26
C LEU A 200 -2.58 1.73 0.82
N PHE A 201 -3.62 2.27 0.16
CA PHE A 201 -4.06 1.81 -1.16
C PHE A 201 -2.94 1.78 -2.23
N PRO A 202 -2.02 2.75 -2.30
CA PRO A 202 -0.90 2.71 -3.24
C PRO A 202 -0.02 1.45 -3.13
N LEU A 203 0.11 0.86 -1.94
CA LEU A 203 0.86 -0.38 -1.75
C LEU A 203 0.19 -1.56 -2.45
N LEU A 204 -1.15 -1.62 -2.44
CA LEU A 204 -1.89 -2.70 -3.11
C LEU A 204 -1.63 -2.67 -4.60
N ILE A 205 -1.57 -1.48 -5.20
CA ILE A 205 -1.21 -1.30 -6.61
C ILE A 205 0.25 -1.69 -6.84
N HIS A 206 1.16 -1.22 -5.99
CA HIS A 206 2.59 -1.51 -6.13
C HIS A 206 2.88 -3.01 -6.10
N ALA A 207 2.26 -3.74 -5.16
CA ALA A 207 2.39 -5.18 -5.01
C ALA A 207 1.96 -5.97 -6.26
N ARG A 208 1.14 -5.39 -7.14
CA ARG A 208 0.73 -6.06 -8.37
C ARG A 208 1.82 -6.12 -9.43
N GLY A 209 2.77 -5.18 -9.42
CA GLY A 209 3.79 -5.08 -10.46
C GLY A 209 3.19 -5.09 -11.87
N TRP A 210 2.09 -4.37 -12.08
CA TRP A 210 1.37 -4.41 -13.36
C TRP A 210 2.23 -3.89 -14.51
N GLU A 211 2.24 -4.67 -15.59
CA GLU A 211 2.71 -4.19 -16.88
C GLU A 211 1.80 -3.08 -17.41
N TRP A 212 2.37 -2.23 -18.28
CA TRP A 212 1.68 -1.07 -18.84
C TRP A 212 0.26 -1.36 -19.38
N PRO A 213 0.01 -2.44 -20.16
CA PRO A 213 -1.33 -2.71 -20.70
C PRO A 213 -2.38 -2.97 -19.62
N THR A 214 -2.00 -3.65 -18.53
CA THR A 214 -2.90 -3.95 -17.40
C THR A 214 -3.20 -2.68 -16.61
N GLN A 215 -2.16 -1.89 -16.35
CA GLN A 215 -2.27 -0.58 -15.71
C GLN A 215 -3.20 0.37 -16.48
N GLU A 216 -3.04 0.42 -17.81
CA GLU A 216 -3.86 1.25 -18.68
C GLU A 216 -5.33 0.77 -18.69
N ALA A 217 -5.56 -0.54 -18.73
CA ALA A 217 -6.91 -1.11 -18.66
C ALA A 217 -7.60 -0.80 -17.31
N PHE A 218 -6.85 -0.85 -16.21
CA PHE A 218 -7.34 -0.48 -14.87
C PHE A 218 -7.80 0.99 -14.84
N VAL A 219 -6.95 1.90 -15.29
CA VAL A 219 -7.25 3.35 -15.31
C VAL A 219 -8.43 3.65 -16.23
N LYS A 220 -8.50 3.07 -17.43
CA LYS A 220 -9.62 3.25 -18.36
C LYS A 220 -10.95 2.76 -17.78
N ALA A 221 -10.93 1.69 -17.00
CA ALA A 221 -12.15 1.11 -16.40
C ALA A 221 -12.68 1.92 -15.20
N LEU A 222 -11.81 2.68 -14.53
CA LEU A 222 -12.15 3.43 -13.32
C LEU A 222 -12.27 4.93 -13.55
N GLN A 223 -11.66 5.44 -14.61
CA GLN A 223 -11.64 6.85 -14.98
C GLN A 223 -11.34 7.80 -13.80
N PRO A 224 -10.24 7.57 -13.04
CA PRO A 224 -9.87 8.42 -11.92
C PRO A 224 -9.69 9.87 -12.35
N GLN A 225 -10.12 10.78 -11.47
CA GLN A 225 -10.04 12.22 -11.68
C GLN A 225 -8.69 12.72 -11.16
N VAL A 226 -7.70 12.81 -12.06
CA VAL A 226 -6.38 13.38 -11.76
C VAL A 226 -6.28 14.73 -12.43
N THR A 227 -5.92 15.77 -11.69
CA THR A 227 -5.76 17.12 -12.23
C THR A 227 -4.50 17.21 -13.10
N ALA A 228 -4.61 17.80 -14.29
CA ALA A 228 -3.44 18.09 -15.12
C ALA A 228 -2.59 19.20 -14.48
N VAL A 229 -1.28 18.98 -14.38
CA VAL A 229 -0.33 19.89 -13.72
C VAL A 229 0.99 19.89 -14.50
N THR A 230 1.62 21.06 -14.64
CA THR A 230 2.99 21.16 -15.15
C THR A 230 3.79 22.02 -14.19
N GLU A 231 4.85 21.45 -13.62
CA GLU A 231 5.82 22.17 -12.80
C GLU A 231 7.17 22.20 -13.52
N ASN A 232 7.79 23.38 -13.57
CA ASN A 232 9.10 23.57 -14.21
C ASN A 232 10.11 24.00 -13.16
N LEU A 233 11.19 23.23 -13.04
CA LEU A 233 12.27 23.45 -12.09
C LEU A 233 13.55 23.68 -12.88
N THR A 234 14.42 24.56 -12.37
CA THR A 234 15.66 24.92 -13.05
C THR A 234 16.85 24.90 -12.09
N ALA A 235 17.98 24.42 -12.60
CA ALA A 235 19.26 24.40 -11.92
C ALA A 235 20.38 24.57 -12.95
N GLY A 236 20.91 25.79 -13.06
CA GLY A 236 21.88 26.13 -14.10
C GLY A 236 21.32 25.90 -15.52
N ALA A 237 22.00 25.06 -16.29
CA ALA A 237 21.58 24.66 -17.64
C ALA A 237 20.58 23.48 -17.66
N LEU A 238 20.31 22.85 -16.52
CA LEU A 238 19.34 21.78 -16.39
C LEU A 238 17.93 22.36 -16.20
N GLN A 239 17.00 21.88 -17.01
CA GLN A 239 15.57 22.04 -16.82
C GLN A 239 14.93 20.69 -16.49
N MET A 240 14.10 20.68 -15.45
CA MET A 240 13.31 19.53 -15.05
C MET A 240 11.83 19.91 -15.09
N GLU A 241 11.10 19.32 -16.05
CA GLU A 241 9.65 19.46 -16.17
C GLU A 241 8.97 18.23 -15.56
N VAL A 242 8.09 18.45 -14.59
CA VAL A 242 7.17 17.43 -14.07
C VAL A 242 5.80 17.71 -14.68
N ARG A 243 5.41 16.90 -15.66
CA ARG A 243 4.12 17.02 -16.36
C ARG A 243 3.20 15.88 -16.02
N ILE A 244 2.05 16.20 -15.45
CA ILE A 244 0.93 15.27 -15.25
C ILE A 244 -0.12 15.57 -16.30
N GLU A 245 -0.32 14.63 -17.21
CA GLU A 245 -1.49 14.58 -18.08
C GLU A 245 -2.70 14.11 -17.25
N GLY A 246 -3.86 14.74 -17.46
CA GLY A 246 -5.06 14.48 -16.68
C GLY A 246 -6.21 15.39 -17.10
N GLN A 247 -7.19 15.54 -16.22
CA GLN A 247 -8.35 16.41 -16.43
C GLN A 247 -7.93 17.87 -16.34
N GLN A 248 -8.21 18.64 -17.40
CA GLN A 248 -8.05 20.09 -17.40
C GLN A 248 -9.14 20.74 -16.55
N GLY A 249 -8.76 21.61 -15.61
CA GLY A 249 -9.70 22.34 -14.76
C GLY A 249 -10.77 23.07 -15.59
N GLY A 250 -12.04 22.80 -15.29
CA GLY A 250 -13.19 23.46 -15.93
C GLY A 250 -13.74 22.82 -17.21
N ARG A 251 -13.21 21.68 -17.69
CA ARG A 251 -13.86 20.91 -18.77
C ARG A 251 -15.07 20.13 -18.23
N ARG A 252 -16.17 20.11 -19.00
CA ARG A 252 -17.37 19.29 -18.70
C ARG A 252 -17.02 17.80 -18.79
N ALA A 253 -17.69 16.99 -17.97
CA ALA A 253 -17.60 15.52 -17.88
C ALA A 253 -17.80 14.72 -19.19
N ALA A 254 -18.06 15.38 -20.32
CA ALA A 254 -18.20 14.78 -21.65
C ALA A 254 -16.95 14.92 -22.53
N ALA A 255 -15.83 15.43 -21.99
CA ALA A 255 -14.55 15.44 -22.69
C ALA A 255 -13.98 14.02 -22.80
N TRP A 256 -13.16 13.77 -23.84
CA TRP A 256 -12.41 12.53 -24.00
C TRP A 256 -11.58 12.26 -22.73
N TYR A 257 -11.64 11.03 -22.20
CA TYR A 257 -10.87 10.66 -21.01
C TYR A 257 -9.45 10.28 -21.43
N ASP A 258 -8.51 11.17 -21.14
CA ASP A 258 -7.09 10.89 -21.28
C ASP A 258 -6.61 10.13 -20.04
N THR A 259 -5.88 9.03 -20.25
CA THR A 259 -5.29 8.23 -19.16
C THR A 259 -4.29 9.09 -18.42
N PRO A 260 -4.49 9.40 -17.13
CA PRO A 260 -3.58 10.25 -16.39
C PRO A 260 -2.19 9.63 -16.34
N ARG A 261 -1.16 10.43 -16.62
CA ARG A 261 0.23 9.96 -16.72
C ARG A 261 1.17 11.03 -16.24
N LEU A 262 2.24 10.62 -15.56
CA LEU A 262 3.35 11.51 -15.21
C LEU A 262 4.51 11.31 -16.19
N TYR A 263 5.03 12.44 -16.66
CA TYR A 263 6.27 12.55 -17.42
C TYR A 263 7.23 13.45 -16.64
N LEU A 264 8.39 12.90 -16.29
CA LEU A 264 9.53 13.67 -15.81
C LEU A 264 10.44 13.90 -17.01
N VAL A 265 10.49 15.13 -17.54
CA VAL A 265 11.36 15.47 -18.67
C VAL A 265 12.58 16.22 -18.15
N MET A 266 13.75 15.63 -18.33
CA MET A 266 15.02 16.27 -18.01
C MET A 266 15.67 16.76 -19.30
N SER A 267 15.95 18.05 -19.36
CA SER A 267 16.52 18.71 -20.53
C SER A 267 17.76 19.49 -20.15
N GLY A 268 18.83 19.32 -20.93
CA GLY A 268 20.02 20.15 -20.89
C GLY A 268 20.34 20.70 -22.27
N THR A 269 21.52 21.31 -22.43
CA THR A 269 21.92 21.92 -23.71
C THR A 269 21.95 20.92 -24.88
N GLU A 270 22.30 19.66 -24.62
CA GLU A 270 22.52 18.63 -25.66
C GLU A 270 21.64 17.39 -25.49
N PHE A 271 20.69 17.39 -24.54
CA PHE A 271 19.85 16.23 -24.29
C PHE A 271 18.43 16.60 -23.85
N ILE A 272 17.48 15.73 -24.18
CA ILE A 272 16.12 15.72 -23.64
C ILE A 272 15.77 14.25 -23.39
N MET A 273 15.48 13.91 -22.13
CA MET A 273 15.21 12.54 -21.71
C MET A 273 13.93 12.49 -20.88
N PRO A 274 12.88 11.76 -21.33
CA PRO A 274 11.67 11.55 -20.56
C PRO A 274 11.77 10.30 -19.66
N PHE A 275 11.20 10.41 -18.47
CA PHE A 275 11.07 9.34 -17.49
C PHE A 275 9.63 9.23 -16.98
N GLY A 276 9.26 8.07 -16.46
CA GLY A 276 7.91 7.78 -15.98
C GLY A 276 7.75 7.86 -14.47
N TRP A 277 6.58 7.43 -14.01
CA TRP A 277 6.20 7.37 -12.60
C TRP A 277 7.20 6.62 -11.71
N GLN A 278 7.73 5.49 -12.16
CA GLN A 278 8.64 4.67 -11.36
C GLN A 278 9.92 5.45 -10.98
N HIS A 279 10.56 6.09 -11.96
CA HIS A 279 11.73 6.93 -11.75
C HIS A 279 11.40 8.14 -10.88
N PHE A 280 10.32 8.84 -11.17
CA PHE A 280 9.93 10.03 -10.43
C PHE A 280 9.64 9.73 -8.96
N SER A 281 8.81 8.72 -8.68
CA SER A 281 8.42 8.37 -7.31
C SER A 281 9.62 7.91 -6.49
N GLU A 282 10.52 7.10 -7.05
CA GLU A 282 11.74 6.68 -6.38
C GLU A 282 12.69 7.86 -6.10
N LEU A 283 12.90 8.73 -7.10
CA LEU A 283 13.71 9.94 -6.93
C LEU A 283 13.13 10.83 -5.83
N LEU A 284 11.83 11.07 -5.85
CA LEU A 284 11.16 11.91 -4.86
C LEU A 284 11.31 11.34 -3.44
N ARG A 285 11.08 10.03 -3.23
CA ARG A 285 11.26 9.40 -1.90
C ARG A 285 12.70 9.60 -1.39
N ALA A 286 13.70 9.39 -2.24
CA ALA A 286 15.10 9.55 -1.86
C ALA A 286 15.47 11.00 -1.55
N LEU A 287 14.99 11.95 -2.36
CA LEU A 287 15.25 13.37 -2.19
C LEU A 287 14.51 13.97 -0.98
N GLN A 288 13.32 13.49 -0.64
CA GLN A 288 12.61 13.87 0.59
C GLN A 288 13.41 13.48 1.84
N VAL A 289 13.98 12.27 1.86
CA VAL A 289 14.86 11.82 2.95
C VAL A 289 16.11 12.71 3.03
N TYR A 290 16.77 12.96 1.90
CA TYR A 290 17.95 13.82 1.85
C TYR A 290 17.64 15.25 2.30
N ARG A 291 16.52 15.83 1.86
CA ARG A 291 16.10 17.19 2.21
C ARG A 291 15.82 17.34 3.71
N ARG A 292 15.32 16.28 4.35
CA ARG A 292 15.07 16.24 5.80
C ARG A 292 16.37 16.19 6.61
N GLY A 293 17.40 15.54 6.09
CA GLY A 293 18.71 15.43 6.75
C GLY A 293 19.75 14.82 5.81
N PRO A 294 20.66 15.62 5.20
CA PRO A 294 21.70 15.11 4.32
C PRO A 294 22.59 14.03 4.96
N GLU A 295 22.76 14.08 6.27
CA GLU A 295 23.49 13.09 7.08
C GLU A 295 22.85 11.70 7.11
N LEU A 296 21.55 11.59 6.77
CA LEU A 296 20.85 10.32 6.64
C LEU A 296 21.28 9.55 5.38
N LEU A 297 21.73 10.27 4.36
CA LEU A 297 22.22 9.74 3.09
C LEU A 297 23.57 10.38 2.76
N PRO A 298 24.61 10.15 3.58
CA PRO A 298 25.85 10.94 3.55
C PRO A 298 26.63 10.76 2.25
N ARG A 299 26.47 9.60 1.58
CA ARG A 299 27.07 9.30 0.26
C ARG A 299 26.04 9.37 -0.88
N GLY A 300 24.87 9.93 -0.61
CA GLY A 300 23.71 9.89 -1.48
C GLY A 300 22.96 8.57 -1.45
N TYR A 301 22.29 8.25 -2.55
CA TYR A 301 21.36 7.14 -2.67
C TYR A 301 21.67 6.30 -3.91
N HIS A 302 21.54 4.99 -3.79
CA HIS A 302 21.63 4.06 -4.91
C HIS A 302 20.45 3.08 -4.85
N GLY A 303 19.41 3.43 -5.58
CA GLY A 303 18.18 2.66 -5.71
C GLY A 303 18.19 1.69 -6.88
N HIS A 304 16.98 1.38 -7.35
CA HIS A 304 16.79 0.51 -8.51
C HIS A 304 16.94 1.27 -9.84
N SER A 305 16.13 2.31 -10.04
CA SER A 305 16.13 3.11 -11.27
C SER A 305 16.82 4.46 -11.10
N VAL A 306 17.09 4.85 -9.85
CA VAL A 306 17.58 6.17 -9.50
C VAL A 306 18.78 6.07 -8.57
N MET A 307 19.74 6.97 -8.77
CA MET A 307 20.82 7.20 -7.83
C MET A 307 21.17 8.69 -7.79
N PHE A 308 21.72 9.16 -6.68
CA PHE A 308 22.32 10.49 -6.63
C PHE A 308 23.51 10.47 -5.69
N SER A 309 24.44 11.40 -5.88
CA SER A 309 25.48 11.75 -4.92
C SER A 309 25.45 13.25 -4.71
N PRO A 310 25.40 13.75 -3.47
CA PRO A 310 25.60 15.17 -3.22
C PRO A 310 27.04 15.57 -3.59
N PRO A 311 27.28 16.86 -3.89
CA PRO A 311 28.62 17.33 -4.18
C PRO A 311 29.56 17.17 -2.97
N GLY A 312 30.85 17.12 -3.22
CA GLY A 312 31.89 16.89 -2.21
C GLY A 312 32.07 15.42 -1.78
N ASN A 313 31.19 14.49 -2.21
CA ASN A 313 31.30 13.08 -1.86
C ASN A 313 32.04 12.24 -2.91
N ALA A 314 31.43 12.04 -4.09
CA ALA A 314 32.05 11.31 -5.19
C ALA A 314 33.05 12.17 -5.99
N GLY A 315 32.93 13.50 -5.90
CA GLY A 315 33.74 14.49 -6.59
C GLY A 315 33.34 15.90 -6.16
N SER A 316 33.91 16.93 -6.79
CA SER A 316 33.54 18.33 -6.50
C SER A 316 32.12 18.68 -6.94
N ALA A 317 31.60 18.02 -7.98
CA ALA A 317 30.22 18.11 -8.41
C ALA A 317 29.40 16.93 -7.86
N GLY A 318 28.15 17.19 -7.54
CA GLY A 318 27.14 16.16 -7.27
C GLY A 318 26.52 15.67 -8.57
N PHE A 319 25.65 14.67 -8.48
CA PHE A 319 24.86 14.24 -9.64
C PHE A 319 23.52 13.62 -9.25
N ILE A 320 22.57 13.69 -10.18
CA ILE A 320 21.36 12.85 -10.21
C ILE A 320 21.46 11.91 -11.40
N GLY A 321 21.14 10.64 -11.18
CA GLY A 321 21.17 9.58 -12.17
C GLY A 321 19.84 8.85 -12.28
N LEU A 322 19.35 8.69 -13.50
CA LEU A 322 18.18 7.88 -13.83
C LEU A 322 18.54 6.94 -14.98
N ASP A 323 18.48 5.63 -14.74
CA ASP A 323 19.00 4.60 -15.64
C ASP A 323 20.41 4.90 -16.18
N ALA A 324 20.54 5.25 -17.46
CA ALA A 324 21.79 5.58 -18.13
C ALA A 324 22.14 7.09 -18.09
N LEU A 325 21.20 7.96 -17.75
CA LEU A 325 21.44 9.41 -17.66
C LEU A 325 22.18 9.73 -16.36
N ARG A 326 23.24 10.52 -16.42
CA ARG A 326 23.89 11.14 -15.26
C ARG A 326 24.02 12.63 -15.51
N VAL A 327 23.41 13.44 -14.64
CA VAL A 327 23.47 14.89 -14.72
C VAL A 327 24.28 15.41 -13.54
N PHE A 328 25.44 15.99 -13.83
CA PHE A 328 26.34 16.55 -12.83
C PHE A 328 26.01 18.03 -12.60
N MET A 329 26.07 18.46 -11.35
CA MET A 329 25.70 19.80 -10.90
C MET A 329 26.64 20.22 -9.76
N ASP A 330 26.90 21.52 -9.64
CA ASP A 330 27.62 22.06 -8.49
C ASP A 330 26.70 22.23 -7.27
N ASP A 331 27.27 22.64 -6.13
CA ASP A 331 26.51 22.92 -4.89
C ASP A 331 25.42 24.00 -5.09
N GLY A 332 25.70 25.01 -5.92
CA GLY A 332 24.78 26.12 -6.19
C GLY A 332 23.59 25.73 -7.04
N GLU A 333 23.65 24.57 -7.71
CA GLU A 333 22.60 24.01 -8.55
C GLU A 333 21.87 22.84 -7.87
N PHE A 334 22.60 21.97 -7.19
CA PHE A 334 22.09 20.71 -6.64
C PHE A 334 21.06 20.92 -5.52
N ASP A 335 21.43 21.68 -4.48
CA ASP A 335 20.56 21.89 -3.32
C ASP A 335 19.29 22.69 -3.66
N PRO A 336 19.35 23.76 -4.49
CA PRO A 336 18.14 24.45 -4.94
C PRO A 336 17.21 23.58 -5.77
N LEU A 337 17.73 22.69 -6.63
CA LEU A 337 16.90 21.77 -7.41
C LEU A 337 16.10 20.83 -6.52
N ILE A 338 16.77 20.22 -5.55
CA ILE A 338 16.14 19.30 -4.58
C ILE A 338 15.08 20.04 -3.78
N THR A 339 15.41 21.24 -3.30
CA THR A 339 14.47 22.06 -2.53
C THR A 339 13.23 22.39 -3.33
N GLN A 340 13.38 22.87 -4.57
CA GLN A 340 12.25 23.19 -5.45
C GLN A 340 11.38 21.95 -5.74
N LEU A 341 12.00 20.81 -6.05
CA LEU A 341 11.26 19.58 -6.37
C LEU A 341 10.48 19.05 -5.16
N VAL A 342 11.10 18.99 -3.99
CA VAL A 342 10.47 18.48 -2.77
C VAL A 342 9.33 19.41 -2.33
N GLU A 343 9.55 20.73 -2.30
CA GLU A 343 8.53 21.70 -1.90
C GLU A 343 7.31 21.66 -2.83
N ALA A 344 7.53 21.63 -4.16
CA ALA A 344 6.45 21.51 -5.14
C ALA A 344 5.67 20.20 -5.01
N SER A 345 6.33 19.12 -4.57
CA SER A 345 5.72 17.79 -4.43
C SER A 345 5.00 17.59 -3.09
N GLU A 346 5.26 18.44 -2.09
CA GLU A 346 4.65 18.36 -0.76
C GLU A 346 3.43 19.29 -0.60
N GLN A 347 3.38 20.38 -1.35
CA GLN A 347 2.33 21.39 -1.23
C GLN A 347 1.77 21.81 -2.60
N GLY A 348 0.49 22.18 -2.63
CA GLY A 348 -0.13 22.75 -3.82
C GLY A 348 -0.71 21.73 -4.82
N PRO A 349 -0.90 22.15 -6.09
CA PRO A 349 -1.57 21.34 -7.10
C PRO A 349 -0.82 20.05 -7.46
N LEU A 350 0.51 20.11 -7.56
CA LEU A 350 1.33 18.93 -7.86
C LEU A 350 1.20 17.88 -6.75
N ALA A 351 1.30 18.27 -5.48
CA ALA A 351 1.14 17.35 -4.35
C ALA A 351 -0.20 16.60 -4.38
N THR A 352 -1.30 17.31 -4.68
CA THR A 352 -2.64 16.70 -4.81
C THR A 352 -2.67 15.69 -5.96
N ALA A 353 -2.20 16.08 -7.14
CA ALA A 353 -2.17 15.21 -8.31
C ALA A 353 -1.28 13.98 -8.09
N LEU A 354 -0.17 14.12 -7.35
CA LEU A 354 0.69 13.00 -6.99
C LEU A 354 -0.02 11.99 -6.09
N GLU A 355 -0.78 12.40 -5.08
CA GLU A 355 -1.56 11.46 -4.25
C GLU A 355 -2.58 10.66 -5.07
N ASP A 356 -3.24 11.29 -6.05
CA ASP A 356 -4.15 10.58 -6.96
C ASP A 356 -3.39 9.59 -7.85
N LEU A 357 -2.23 10.00 -8.39
CA LEU A 357 -1.37 9.13 -9.19
C LEU A 357 -0.84 7.93 -8.39
N ARG A 358 -0.50 8.10 -7.11
CA ARG A 358 -0.10 6.98 -6.22
C ARG A 358 -1.17 5.92 -6.13
N CYS A 359 -2.44 6.31 -6.12
CA CYS A 359 -3.58 5.38 -6.05
C CYS A 359 -3.81 4.60 -7.35
N ILE A 360 -3.20 5.02 -8.47
CA ILE A 360 -3.32 4.30 -9.74
C ILE A 360 -2.03 3.63 -10.17
N TYR A 361 -0.85 4.21 -9.92
CA TYR A 361 0.44 3.64 -10.32
C TYR A 361 1.22 2.96 -9.20
N GLY A 362 0.76 3.11 -7.95
CA GLY A 362 1.38 2.52 -6.77
C GLY A 362 2.61 3.28 -6.30
N ASP A 363 2.88 3.21 -5.00
CA ASP A 363 4.03 3.85 -4.36
C ASP A 363 4.35 3.12 -3.05
N LEU A 364 5.60 3.19 -2.59
CA LEU A 364 6.13 2.48 -1.42
C LEU A 364 6.01 3.30 -0.14
#